data_AF-A0A948AM34-F1
#
_entry.id   AF-A0A948AM34-F1
#
_cell.length_a   1.000
_cell.length_b   1.000
_cell.length_c   1.000
_cell.angle_alpha   90.00
_cell.angle_beta   90.00
_cell.angle_gamma   90.00
#
_symmetry.space_group_name_H-M   'P 1'
#
loop_
_entity.id
_entity.type
_entity.pdbx_description
1 polymer ?
#
loop_
_entity_poly.entity_id
_entity_poly.type
_entity_poly.pdbx_seq_one_letter_code
_entity_poly.pdbx_strand_id
1 'polypeptide(L)'
;MKFATCLALLLTALPALAWEAKPLREIAVHPERSAQAQVVSLNESRLAAEIAARVVELPLEPGQRVARGALVARLDCGDYDLAAERARAALRASEAKARLAALQYERARKLAAENFLSREALDVHAAEQEASRAEVAVNNASVKTAEADRGKCAVRAPFPGIVVERLAQVGEMAAPGTPLLSLLDTSRIEVRAEVQQADAAGLHRAGRAEFVSLAGRWPVKLKRLSPAVA
;
A
#
# COMPACT_ATOMS: atom_id res chain seq x y z
N MET A 1 58.55 80.81 -37.47
CA MET A 1 57.86 80.64 -36.16
C MET A 1 56.42 81.15 -36.27
N LYS A 2 55.46 80.23 -36.09
CA LYS A 2 54.12 80.30 -35.42
C LYS A 2 53.10 81.37 -35.88
N PHE A 3 52.03 81.00 -36.60
CA PHE A 3 50.74 80.37 -36.19
C PHE A 3 49.72 81.35 -35.58
N ALA A 4 48.57 81.52 -36.26
CA ALA A 4 47.29 81.88 -35.66
C ALA A 4 46.16 81.25 -36.49
N THR A 5 45.24 80.60 -35.77
CA THR A 5 44.36 79.51 -36.16
C THR A 5 42.94 79.96 -36.49
N CYS A 6 42.31 79.24 -37.41
CA CYS A 6 40.99 79.52 -37.99
C CYS A 6 39.86 78.78 -37.25
N LEU A 7 38.72 79.45 -37.19
CA LEU A 7 37.44 79.11 -36.57
C LEU A 7 36.60 78.22 -37.52
N ALA A 8 36.05 77.10 -37.04
CA ALA A 8 34.95 76.41 -37.72
C ALA A 8 34.03 75.76 -36.68
N LEU A 9 32.86 76.36 -36.52
CA LEU A 9 31.75 75.89 -35.68
C LEU A 9 30.92 74.90 -36.52
N LEU A 10 30.93 73.61 -36.17
CA LEU A 10 30.16 72.56 -36.84
C LEU A 10 29.06 72.05 -35.90
N LEU A 11 27.81 72.35 -36.29
CA LEU A 11 26.57 71.97 -35.65
C LEU A 11 26.35 70.45 -35.84
N THR A 12 26.64 69.63 -34.82
CA THR A 12 26.43 68.18 -34.88
C THR A 12 25.00 67.84 -34.47
N ALA A 13 24.21 67.37 -35.44
CA ALA A 13 22.89 66.80 -35.22
C ALA A 13 23.02 65.54 -34.34
N LEU A 14 22.33 65.52 -33.19
CA LEU A 14 22.22 64.31 -32.38
C LEU A 14 21.50 63.23 -33.20
N PRO A 15 22.04 62.00 -33.28
CA PRO A 15 21.35 60.92 -33.98
C PRO A 15 20.07 60.60 -33.22
N ALA A 16 18.94 60.65 -33.91
CA ALA A 16 17.69 60.09 -33.39
C ALA A 16 17.94 58.62 -33.05
N LEU A 17 17.72 58.25 -31.79
CA LEU A 17 17.78 56.87 -31.33
C LEU A 17 16.81 56.04 -32.17
N ALA A 18 17.34 55.27 -33.12
CA ALA A 18 16.58 54.27 -33.86
C ALA A 18 16.17 53.18 -32.87
N TRP A 19 14.92 53.23 -32.41
CA TRP A 19 14.35 52.17 -31.60
C TRP A 19 13.68 51.17 -32.55
N GLU A 20 14.02 49.90 -32.39
CA GLU A 20 13.43 48.81 -33.16
C GLU A 20 12.52 48.01 -32.22
N ALA A 21 11.20 48.14 -32.40
CA ALA A 21 10.25 47.34 -31.65
C ALA A 21 10.21 45.92 -32.23
N LYS A 22 10.80 44.97 -31.52
CA LYS A 22 10.58 43.55 -31.77
C LYS A 22 9.33 43.07 -31.03
N PRO A 23 8.50 42.24 -31.66
CA PRO A 23 7.32 41.69 -31.00
C PRO A 23 7.75 40.87 -29.78
N LEU A 24 6.99 40.97 -28.69
CA LEU A 24 7.35 40.38 -27.39
C LEU A 24 7.73 38.89 -27.49
N ARG A 25 7.14 38.13 -28.42
CA ARG A 25 7.48 36.72 -28.68
C ARG A 25 8.95 36.49 -29.06
N GLU A 26 9.62 37.47 -29.65
CA GLU A 26 11.03 37.40 -30.10
C GLU A 26 12.01 37.83 -29.00
N ILE A 27 11.53 38.51 -27.95
CA ILE A 27 12.33 38.95 -26.79
C ILE A 27 11.96 38.12 -25.54
N ALA A 28 10.90 37.32 -25.59
CA ALA A 28 10.45 36.51 -24.48
C ALA A 28 11.47 35.41 -24.16
N VAL A 29 12.33 35.68 -23.17
CA VAL A 29 13.19 34.66 -22.57
C VAL A 29 12.37 33.89 -21.56
N HIS A 30 12.14 32.61 -21.84
CA HIS A 30 11.61 31.69 -20.85
C HIS A 30 12.79 31.11 -20.06
N PRO A 31 12.99 31.50 -18.79
CA PRO A 31 14.10 30.99 -18.01
C PRO A 31 13.93 29.48 -17.79
N GLU A 32 14.83 28.70 -18.36
CA GLU A 32 14.95 27.28 -18.04
C GLU A 32 15.77 27.13 -16.76
N ARG A 33 15.35 26.18 -15.91
CA ARG A 33 16.01 25.83 -14.66
C ARG A 33 16.11 24.32 -14.59
N SER A 34 17.30 23.83 -14.24
CA SER A 34 17.57 22.41 -14.04
C SER A 34 17.93 22.17 -12.58
N ALA A 35 17.37 21.10 -12.01
CA ALA A 35 17.63 20.65 -10.66
C ALA A 35 18.06 19.19 -10.69
N GLN A 36 18.93 18.79 -9.76
CA GLN A 36 19.26 17.38 -9.56
C GLN A 36 18.00 16.66 -9.09
N ALA A 37 17.66 15.56 -9.75
CA ALA A 37 16.44 14.82 -9.49
C ALA A 37 16.70 13.32 -9.45
N GLN A 38 16.03 12.64 -8.53
CA GLN A 38 16.10 11.20 -8.36
C GLN A 38 14.71 10.59 -8.40
N VAL A 39 14.63 9.40 -8.98
CA VAL A 39 13.40 8.59 -9.00
C VAL A 39 13.28 7.89 -7.66
N VAL A 40 12.21 8.18 -6.93
CA VAL A 40 11.92 7.58 -5.63
C VAL A 40 10.60 6.81 -5.71
N SER A 41 10.56 5.62 -5.13
CA SER A 41 9.29 5.01 -4.74
C SER A 41 9.00 5.41 -3.31
N LEU A 42 7.76 5.84 -3.06
CA LEU A 42 7.35 6.28 -1.73
C LEU A 42 7.03 5.12 -0.78
N ASN A 43 6.84 3.92 -1.30
CA ASN A 43 6.30 2.81 -0.53
C ASN A 43 7.23 1.60 -0.65
N GLU A 44 8.15 1.50 0.29
CA GLU A 44 8.93 0.30 0.56
C GLU A 44 8.38 -0.35 1.82
N SER A 45 7.91 -1.60 1.70
CA SER A 45 7.29 -2.32 2.80
C SER A 45 8.07 -3.58 3.12
N ARG A 46 8.41 -3.76 4.40
CA ARG A 46 8.97 -5.00 4.93
C ARG A 46 7.82 -5.96 5.21
N LEU A 47 7.67 -6.97 4.38
CA LEU A 47 6.66 -8.00 4.54
C LEU A 47 7.12 -8.96 5.63
N ALA A 48 6.35 -9.03 6.72
CA ALA A 48 6.68 -9.80 7.91
C ALA A 48 5.76 -11.02 8.07
N ALA A 49 6.23 -12.00 8.83
CA ALA A 49 5.37 -13.08 9.29
C ALA A 49 4.33 -12.56 10.29
N GLU A 50 3.10 -13.07 10.20
CA GLU A 50 2.02 -12.76 11.15
C GLU A 50 1.82 -13.87 12.20
N ILE A 51 2.47 -15.02 12.00
CA ILE A 51 2.39 -16.21 12.85
C ILE A 51 3.79 -16.73 13.17
N ALA A 52 3.88 -17.53 14.23
CA ALA A 52 5.13 -18.20 14.59
C ALA A 52 5.24 -19.54 13.86
N ALA A 53 6.14 -19.62 12.87
CA ALA A 53 6.33 -20.83 12.09
C ALA A 53 7.67 -20.83 11.36
N ARG A 54 8.14 -22.02 10.96
CA ARG A 54 9.36 -22.17 10.17
C ARG A 54 9.14 -21.73 8.73
N VAL A 55 10.09 -21.03 8.13
CA VAL A 55 10.08 -20.72 6.69
C VAL A 55 10.42 -21.99 5.89
N VAL A 56 9.47 -22.46 5.08
CA VAL A 56 9.62 -23.64 4.23
C VAL A 56 10.03 -23.25 2.81
N GLU A 57 9.52 -22.14 2.30
CA GLU A 57 9.81 -21.68 0.94
C GLU A 57 9.92 -20.15 0.89
N LEU A 58 10.89 -19.66 0.13
CA LEU A 58 11.06 -18.24 -0.18
C LEU A 58 11.41 -18.11 -1.67
N PRO A 59 10.41 -18.15 -2.57
CA PRO A 59 10.64 -18.35 -4.00
C PRO A 59 11.08 -17.09 -4.77
N LEU A 60 11.13 -15.94 -4.09
CA LEU A 60 11.39 -14.65 -4.70
C LEU A 60 12.84 -14.23 -4.50
N GLU A 61 13.48 -13.75 -5.57
CA GLU A 61 14.85 -13.25 -5.53
C GLU A 61 14.92 -11.72 -5.59
N PRO A 62 15.96 -11.09 -5.00
CA PRO A 62 16.21 -9.66 -5.15
C PRO A 62 16.27 -9.22 -6.62
N GLY A 63 15.65 -8.07 -6.92
CA GLY A 63 15.51 -7.53 -8.27
C GLY A 63 14.32 -8.10 -9.07
N GLN A 64 13.66 -9.15 -8.58
CA GLN A 64 12.51 -9.74 -9.27
C GLN A 64 11.27 -8.83 -9.18
N ARG A 65 10.55 -8.70 -10.29
CA ARG A 65 9.22 -8.07 -10.34
C ARG A 65 8.14 -9.06 -9.90
N VAL A 66 7.23 -8.60 -9.05
CA VAL A 66 6.11 -9.39 -8.55
C VAL A 66 4.78 -8.68 -8.76
N ALA A 67 3.75 -9.47 -9.04
CA ALA A 67 2.38 -9.00 -9.06
C ALA A 67 1.77 -9.03 -7.66
N ARG A 68 0.68 -8.28 -7.47
CA ARG A 68 -0.15 -8.37 -6.25
C ARG A 68 -0.65 -9.81 -6.07
N GLY A 69 -0.57 -10.31 -4.84
CA GLY A 69 -1.00 -11.67 -4.46
C GLY A 69 0.04 -12.77 -4.72
N ALA A 70 1.20 -12.44 -5.31
CA ALA A 70 2.30 -13.39 -5.49
C ALA A 70 2.76 -13.94 -4.13
N LEU A 71 3.16 -15.23 -4.11
CA LEU A 71 3.70 -15.87 -2.93
C LEU A 71 5.08 -15.29 -2.61
N VAL A 72 5.22 -14.79 -1.39
CA VAL A 72 6.46 -14.20 -0.85
C VAL A 72 7.20 -15.21 0.00
N ALA A 73 6.47 -15.86 0.90
CA ALA A 73 6.99 -16.92 1.76
C ALA A 73 5.92 -17.96 2.02
N ARG A 74 6.33 -19.23 2.15
CA ARG A 74 5.51 -20.30 2.72
C ARG A 74 6.09 -20.70 4.06
N LEU A 75 5.26 -20.64 5.09
CA LEU A 75 5.58 -21.10 6.43
C LEU A 75 5.03 -22.52 6.64
N ASP A 76 5.61 -23.25 7.58
CA ASP A 76 5.14 -24.57 8.00
C ASP A 76 3.78 -24.46 8.70
N CYS A 77 2.76 -25.06 8.11
CA CYS A 77 1.39 -25.00 8.59
C CYS A 77 0.95 -26.16 9.48
N GLY A 78 1.81 -27.15 9.77
CA GLY A 78 1.36 -28.40 10.39
C GLY A 78 0.45 -28.20 11.62
N ASP A 79 0.87 -27.33 12.54
CA ASP A 79 0.09 -27.03 13.75
C ASP A 79 -1.21 -26.25 13.46
N TYR A 80 -1.18 -25.35 12.48
CA TYR A 80 -2.34 -24.53 12.07
C TYR A 80 -3.37 -25.32 11.27
N ASP A 81 -2.93 -26.27 10.45
CA ASP A 81 -3.78 -27.24 9.76
C ASP A 81 -4.54 -28.09 10.80
N LEU A 82 -3.82 -28.67 11.77
CA LEU A 82 -4.42 -29.46 12.84
C LEU A 82 -5.38 -28.62 13.72
N ALA A 83 -5.06 -27.36 14.00
CA ALA A 83 -5.94 -26.46 14.73
C ALA A 83 -7.25 -26.20 13.97
N ALA A 84 -7.17 -25.95 12.65
CA ALA A 84 -8.34 -25.76 11.81
C ALA A 84 -9.21 -27.03 11.73
N GLU A 85 -8.59 -28.20 11.64
CA GLU A 85 -9.31 -29.49 11.66
C GLU A 85 -10.05 -29.73 12.98
N ARG A 86 -9.38 -29.45 14.12
CA ARG A 86 -9.99 -29.55 15.46
C ARG A 86 -11.19 -28.60 15.60
N ALA A 87 -11.05 -27.35 15.17
CA ALA A 87 -12.15 -26.38 15.22
C ALA A 87 -13.33 -26.82 14.35
N ARG A 88 -13.07 -27.33 13.14
CA ARG A 88 -14.12 -27.87 12.25
C ARG A 88 -14.82 -29.09 12.85
N ALA A 89 -14.08 -29.96 13.53
CA ALA A 89 -14.66 -31.11 14.23
C ALA A 89 -15.58 -30.67 15.38
N ALA A 90 -15.15 -29.68 16.18
CA ALA A 90 -15.97 -29.10 17.25
C ALA A 90 -17.26 -28.46 16.72
N LEU A 91 -17.18 -27.74 15.59
CA LEU A 91 -18.36 -27.19 14.92
C LEU A 91 -19.34 -28.29 14.49
N ARG A 92 -18.84 -29.36 13.83
CA ARG A 92 -19.71 -30.49 13.43
C ARG A 92 -20.39 -31.15 14.63
N ALA A 93 -19.68 -31.25 15.77
CA ALA A 93 -20.23 -31.81 16.99
C ALA A 93 -21.34 -30.92 17.58
N SER A 94 -21.11 -29.60 17.69
CA SER A 94 -22.15 -28.69 18.20
C SER A 94 -23.34 -28.57 17.25
N GLU A 95 -23.13 -28.62 15.94
CA GLU A 95 -24.22 -28.68 14.97
C GLU A 95 -25.10 -29.92 15.14
N ALA A 96 -24.49 -31.09 15.40
CA ALA A 96 -25.24 -32.31 15.67
C ALA A 96 -26.07 -32.19 16.96
N LYS A 97 -25.49 -31.61 18.00
CA LYS A 97 -26.19 -31.33 19.27
C LYS A 97 -27.35 -30.35 19.08
N ALA A 98 -27.13 -29.25 18.36
CA ALA A 98 -28.17 -28.27 18.04
C ALA A 98 -29.31 -28.87 17.20
N ARG A 99 -29.00 -29.74 16.24
CA ARG A 99 -30.02 -30.49 15.48
C ARG A 99 -30.87 -31.38 16.40
N LEU A 100 -30.23 -32.09 17.35
CA LEU A 100 -30.95 -32.92 18.31
C LEU A 100 -31.84 -32.08 19.23
N ALA A 101 -31.32 -31.00 19.80
CA ALA A 101 -32.09 -30.10 20.69
C ALA A 101 -33.28 -29.47 19.95
N ALA A 102 -33.10 -29.08 18.69
CA ALA A 102 -34.21 -28.58 17.86
C ALA A 102 -35.32 -29.63 17.64
N LEU A 103 -34.95 -30.89 17.37
CA LEU A 103 -35.92 -31.97 17.24
C LEU A 103 -36.66 -32.26 18.56
N GLN A 104 -35.95 -32.19 19.70
CA GLN A 104 -36.54 -32.37 21.02
C GLN A 104 -37.51 -31.24 21.36
N TYR A 105 -37.13 -29.99 21.12
CA TYR A 105 -38.01 -28.85 21.30
C TYR A 105 -39.27 -28.92 20.43
N GLU A 106 -39.14 -29.30 19.15
CA GLU A 106 -40.30 -29.48 18.27
C GLU A 106 -41.26 -30.58 18.77
N ARG A 107 -40.74 -31.69 19.31
CA ARG A 107 -41.56 -32.73 19.95
C ARG A 107 -42.24 -32.21 21.21
N ALA A 108 -41.50 -31.53 22.08
CA ALA A 108 -42.01 -30.94 23.31
C ALA A 108 -43.13 -29.93 23.02
N ARG A 109 -42.96 -29.09 21.99
CA ARG A 109 -43.97 -28.11 21.56
C ARG A 109 -45.28 -28.78 21.13
N LYS A 110 -45.19 -29.89 20.38
CA LYS A 110 -46.38 -30.67 19.97
C LYS A 110 -47.10 -31.29 21.17
N LEU A 111 -46.37 -31.92 22.09
CA LEU A 111 -46.94 -32.51 23.30
C LEU A 111 -47.56 -31.47 24.24
N ALA A 112 -46.94 -30.30 24.37
CA ALA A 112 -47.49 -29.19 25.15
C ALA A 112 -48.80 -28.65 24.54
N ALA A 113 -48.90 -28.58 23.20
CA ALA A 113 -50.14 -28.18 22.51
C ALA A 113 -51.30 -29.17 22.76
N GLU A 114 -50.98 -30.44 22.99
CA GLU A 114 -51.92 -31.50 23.36
C GLU A 114 -52.13 -31.60 24.89
N ASN A 115 -51.57 -30.68 25.69
CA ASN A 115 -51.60 -30.66 27.16
C ASN A 115 -50.93 -31.87 27.85
N PHE A 116 -50.07 -32.61 27.14
CA PHE A 116 -49.29 -33.73 27.69
C PHE A 116 -47.94 -33.33 28.31
N LEU A 117 -47.55 -32.05 28.21
CA LEU A 117 -46.30 -31.52 28.75
C LEU A 117 -46.53 -30.19 29.48
N SER A 118 -45.84 -29.97 30.61
CA SER A 118 -45.93 -28.69 31.34
C SER A 118 -45.23 -27.56 30.60
N ARG A 119 -45.63 -26.31 30.88
CA ARG A 119 -44.97 -25.11 30.33
C ARG A 119 -43.50 -25.04 30.74
N GLU A 120 -43.19 -25.33 32.00
CA GLU A 120 -41.82 -25.37 32.50
C GLU A 120 -40.95 -26.35 31.71
N ALA A 121 -41.45 -27.55 31.43
CA ALA A 121 -40.70 -28.52 30.64
C ALA A 121 -40.51 -28.08 29.17
N LEU A 122 -41.50 -27.40 28.59
CA LEU A 122 -41.35 -26.78 27.25
C LEU A 122 -40.27 -25.69 27.26
N ASP A 123 -40.26 -24.84 28.28
CA ASP A 123 -39.30 -23.74 28.43
C ASP A 123 -37.87 -24.27 28.60
N VAL A 124 -37.68 -25.37 29.33
CA VAL A 124 -36.38 -26.08 29.42
C VAL A 124 -35.90 -26.53 28.04
N HIS A 125 -36.76 -27.14 27.23
CA HIS A 125 -36.37 -27.55 25.87
C HIS A 125 -36.11 -26.37 24.94
N ALA A 126 -36.84 -25.27 25.09
CA ALA A 126 -36.59 -24.04 24.35
C ALA A 126 -35.21 -23.45 24.70
N ALA A 127 -34.89 -23.41 25.99
CA ALA A 127 -33.61 -22.93 26.48
C ALA A 127 -32.43 -23.81 25.99
N GLU A 128 -32.58 -25.13 25.99
CA GLU A 128 -31.54 -26.05 25.48
C GLU A 128 -31.33 -25.89 23.96
N GLN A 129 -32.41 -25.69 23.19
CA GLN A 129 -32.29 -25.37 21.76
C GLN A 129 -31.51 -24.07 21.56
N GLU A 130 -31.81 -23.04 22.32
CA GLU A 130 -31.13 -21.75 22.18
C GLU A 130 -29.66 -21.82 22.62
N ALA A 131 -29.38 -22.49 23.74
CA ALA A 131 -28.01 -22.70 24.23
C ALA A 131 -27.15 -23.48 23.21
N SER A 132 -27.69 -24.54 22.60
CA SER A 132 -26.97 -25.32 21.59
C SER A 132 -26.78 -24.54 20.28
N ARG A 133 -27.70 -23.66 19.89
CA ARG A 133 -27.50 -22.72 18.76
C ARG A 133 -26.38 -21.71 19.04
N ALA A 134 -26.33 -21.17 20.25
CA ALA A 134 -25.24 -20.28 20.66
C ALA A 134 -23.89 -21.00 20.61
N GLU A 135 -23.83 -22.27 21.04
CA GLU A 135 -22.62 -23.11 20.95
C GLU A 135 -22.14 -23.32 19.50
N VAL A 136 -23.07 -23.49 18.55
CA VAL A 136 -22.74 -23.51 17.11
C VAL A 136 -22.11 -22.19 16.67
N ALA A 137 -22.68 -21.05 17.07
CA ALA A 137 -22.14 -19.74 16.71
C ALA A 137 -20.71 -19.53 17.25
N VAL A 138 -20.44 -19.95 18.48
CA VAL A 138 -19.09 -19.92 19.08
C VAL A 138 -18.12 -20.80 18.29
N ASN A 139 -18.47 -22.05 18.03
CA ASN A 139 -17.57 -22.96 17.31
C ASN A 139 -17.34 -22.53 15.86
N ASN A 140 -18.32 -21.90 15.22
CA ASN A 140 -18.16 -21.31 13.89
C ASN A 140 -17.18 -20.13 13.91
N ALA A 141 -17.22 -19.28 14.94
CA ALA A 141 -16.23 -18.23 15.12
C ALA A 141 -14.82 -18.83 15.32
N SER A 142 -14.70 -19.90 16.11
CA SER A 142 -13.43 -20.61 16.29
C SER A 142 -12.86 -21.18 14.98
N VAL A 143 -13.71 -21.72 14.10
CA VAL A 143 -13.29 -22.16 12.75
C VAL A 143 -12.73 -20.99 11.95
N LYS A 144 -13.43 -19.83 11.93
CA LYS A 144 -12.97 -18.66 11.19
C LYS A 144 -11.61 -18.16 11.68
N THR A 145 -11.38 -18.14 12.99
CA THR A 145 -10.07 -17.77 13.57
C THR A 145 -8.99 -18.75 13.14
N ALA A 146 -9.22 -20.06 13.28
CA ALA A 146 -8.23 -21.08 12.92
C ALA A 146 -7.92 -21.06 11.40
N GLU A 147 -8.91 -20.83 10.55
CA GLU A 147 -8.70 -20.69 9.11
C GLU A 147 -7.96 -19.41 8.72
N ALA A 148 -8.22 -18.30 9.42
CA ALA A 148 -7.47 -17.07 9.23
C ALA A 148 -5.99 -17.27 9.59
N ASP A 149 -5.70 -17.94 10.71
CA ASP A 149 -4.33 -18.24 11.13
C ASP A 149 -3.63 -19.20 10.17
N ARG A 150 -4.33 -20.23 9.70
CA ARG A 150 -3.85 -21.11 8.61
C ARG A 150 -3.54 -20.33 7.32
N GLY A 151 -4.37 -19.34 6.99
CA GLY A 151 -4.17 -18.47 5.82
C GLY A 151 -2.87 -17.66 5.89
N LYS A 152 -2.45 -17.26 7.11
CA LYS A 152 -1.22 -16.49 7.35
C LYS A 152 0.06 -17.29 7.12
N CYS A 153 0.00 -18.61 6.96
CA CYS A 153 1.16 -19.38 6.53
C CYS A 153 1.69 -18.98 5.14
N ALA A 154 0.81 -18.48 4.27
CA ALA A 154 1.18 -18.05 2.94
C ALA A 154 1.28 -16.53 2.92
N VAL A 155 2.49 -16.00 3.10
CA VAL A 155 2.73 -14.55 3.03
C VAL A 155 2.70 -14.14 1.57
N ARG A 156 1.88 -13.12 1.24
CA ARG A 156 1.66 -12.67 -0.14
C ARG A 156 1.93 -11.19 -0.32
N ALA A 157 2.32 -10.81 -1.54
CA ALA A 157 2.58 -9.42 -1.88
C ALA A 157 1.28 -8.58 -1.87
N PRO A 158 1.18 -7.50 -1.08
CA PRO A 158 -0.03 -6.68 -0.99
C PRO A 158 -0.25 -5.79 -2.23
N PHE A 159 0.81 -5.49 -2.99
CA PHE A 159 0.83 -4.65 -4.19
C PHE A 159 1.89 -5.15 -5.19
N PRO A 160 1.84 -4.75 -6.47
CA PRO A 160 2.90 -5.08 -7.43
C PRO A 160 4.17 -4.29 -7.13
N GLY A 161 5.33 -4.94 -7.22
CA GLY A 161 6.58 -4.33 -6.80
C GLY A 161 7.83 -5.05 -7.29
N ILE A 162 8.97 -4.55 -6.84
CA ILE A 162 10.28 -5.18 -7.02
C ILE A 162 10.80 -5.61 -5.66
N VAL A 163 11.31 -6.83 -5.56
CA VAL A 163 11.97 -7.33 -4.37
C VAL A 163 13.29 -6.58 -4.18
N VAL A 164 13.46 -5.90 -3.05
CA VAL A 164 14.69 -5.18 -2.72
C VAL A 164 15.71 -6.15 -2.14
N GLU A 165 15.31 -6.89 -1.11
CA GLU A 165 16.15 -7.86 -0.42
C GLU A 165 15.32 -8.93 0.29
N ARG A 166 15.96 -10.09 0.53
CA ARG A 166 15.44 -11.15 1.38
C ARG A 166 16.04 -11.00 2.77
N LEU A 167 15.18 -10.96 3.78
CA LEU A 167 15.59 -10.75 5.17
C LEU A 167 15.59 -12.04 5.99
N ALA A 168 14.78 -13.03 5.60
CA ALA A 168 14.75 -14.35 6.20
C ALA A 168 15.32 -15.43 5.28
N GLN A 169 15.67 -16.58 5.86
CA GLN A 169 16.14 -17.75 5.12
C GLN A 169 15.24 -18.98 5.32
N VAL A 170 15.27 -19.89 4.33
CA VAL A 170 14.58 -21.18 4.44
C VAL A 170 15.17 -21.96 5.61
N GLY A 171 14.30 -22.51 6.46
CA GLY A 171 14.67 -23.22 7.68
C GLY A 171 14.68 -22.34 8.94
N GLU A 172 14.64 -21.01 8.79
CA GLU A 172 14.58 -20.08 9.92
C GLU A 172 13.20 -20.11 10.59
N MET A 173 13.19 -19.88 11.90
CA MET A 173 11.95 -19.67 12.66
C MET A 173 11.54 -18.21 12.59
N ALA A 174 10.39 -17.93 11.97
CA ALA A 174 9.80 -16.60 11.97
C ALA A 174 8.84 -16.46 13.16
N ALA A 175 8.83 -15.27 13.78
CA ALA A 175 7.85 -14.86 14.76
C ALA A 175 6.96 -13.74 14.20
N PRO A 176 5.80 -13.44 14.81
CA PRO A 176 5.00 -12.29 14.43
C PRO A 176 5.82 -11.00 14.43
N GLY A 177 5.87 -10.31 13.28
CA GLY A 177 6.68 -9.11 13.07
C GLY A 177 8.09 -9.36 12.54
N THR A 178 8.56 -10.60 12.44
CA THR A 178 9.84 -10.94 11.80
C THR A 178 9.75 -10.62 10.29
N PRO A 179 10.57 -9.68 9.78
CA PRO A 179 10.54 -9.33 8.36
C PRO A 179 11.16 -10.44 7.52
N LEU A 180 10.46 -10.86 6.46
CA LEU A 180 10.88 -11.94 5.56
C LEU A 180 11.51 -11.39 4.28
N LEU A 181 10.96 -10.30 3.75
CA LEU A 181 11.34 -9.71 2.46
C LEU A 181 11.00 -8.21 2.43
N SER A 182 11.83 -7.39 1.78
CA SER A 182 11.51 -6.00 1.48
C SER A 182 10.97 -5.86 0.05
N LEU A 183 9.81 -5.21 -0.09
CA LEU A 183 9.12 -5.02 -1.37
C LEU A 183 8.95 -3.52 -1.67
N LEU A 184 9.48 -3.10 -2.81
CA LEU A 184 9.35 -1.73 -3.32
C LEU A 184 8.17 -1.63 -4.28
N ASP A 185 7.22 -0.75 -3.98
CA ASP A 185 6.07 -0.49 -4.84
C ASP A 185 6.50 0.17 -6.15
N THR A 186 6.02 -0.36 -7.28
CA THR A 186 6.31 0.20 -8.62
C THR A 186 5.11 0.88 -9.26
N SER A 187 3.96 0.87 -8.60
CA SER A 187 2.72 1.48 -9.13
C SER A 187 2.71 3.00 -9.02
N ARG A 188 3.47 3.58 -8.08
CA ARG A 188 3.50 5.01 -7.78
C ARG A 188 4.94 5.49 -7.66
N ILE A 189 5.55 5.75 -8.81
CA ILE A 189 6.89 6.30 -8.92
C ILE A 189 6.81 7.83 -8.86
N GLU A 190 7.66 8.46 -8.06
CA GLU A 190 7.79 9.91 -7.97
C GLU A 190 9.20 10.35 -8.34
N VAL A 191 9.33 11.61 -8.77
CA VAL A 191 10.61 12.26 -9.00
C VAL A 191 10.80 13.29 -7.90
N ARG A 192 11.85 13.14 -7.10
CA ARG A 192 12.25 14.12 -6.09
C ARG A 192 13.40 14.94 -6.65
N ALA A 193 13.22 16.25 -6.73
CA ALA A 193 14.24 17.18 -7.19
C ALA A 193 14.62 18.18 -6.09
N GLU A 194 15.90 18.48 -5.97
CA GLU A 194 16.42 19.53 -5.10
C GLU A 194 16.49 20.84 -5.87
N VAL A 195 15.57 21.75 -5.56
CA VAL A 195 15.41 23.03 -6.25
C VAL A 195 16.00 24.15 -5.39
N GLN A 196 16.66 25.12 -6.01
CA GLN A 196 17.14 26.30 -5.30
C GLN A 196 15.96 27.13 -4.77
N GLN A 197 16.09 27.66 -3.57
CA GLN A 197 15.02 28.44 -2.92
C GLN A 197 14.55 29.62 -3.78
N ALA A 198 15.47 30.28 -4.49
CA ALA A 198 15.16 31.39 -5.40
C ALA A 198 14.22 30.98 -6.56
N ASP A 199 14.32 29.73 -7.03
CA ASP A 199 13.50 29.22 -8.13
C ASP A 199 12.16 28.63 -7.64
N ALA A 200 12.06 28.32 -6.34
CA ALA A 200 10.91 27.62 -5.74
C ALA A 200 9.56 28.35 -5.95
N ALA A 201 9.55 29.68 -5.81
CA ALA A 201 8.35 30.50 -6.04
C ALA A 201 7.92 30.54 -7.52
N GLY A 202 8.84 30.28 -8.45
CA GLY A 202 8.57 30.20 -9.88
C GLY A 202 7.96 28.88 -10.33
N LEU A 203 8.19 27.79 -9.59
CA LEU A 203 7.78 26.43 -9.99
C LEU A 203 6.26 26.25 -10.12
N HIS A 204 5.48 26.92 -9.28
CA HIS A 204 4.01 26.88 -9.40
C HIS A 204 3.49 27.51 -10.70
N ARG A 205 4.29 28.41 -11.31
CA ARG A 205 3.97 29.10 -12.57
C ARG A 205 4.67 28.47 -13.78
N ALA A 206 5.46 27.41 -13.58
CA ALA A 206 6.14 26.73 -14.67
C ALA A 206 5.13 26.04 -15.58
N GLY A 207 5.16 26.35 -16.88
CA GLY A 207 4.25 25.76 -17.86
C GLY A 207 4.58 24.32 -18.25
N ARG A 208 5.83 23.89 -18.07
CA ARG A 208 6.31 22.53 -18.35
C ARG A 208 7.39 22.13 -17.35
N ALA A 209 7.37 20.88 -16.94
CA ALA A 209 8.44 20.26 -16.18
C ALA A 209 8.70 18.87 -16.78
N GLU A 210 9.97 18.55 -17.02
CA GLU A 210 10.39 17.28 -17.59
C GLU A 210 11.48 16.69 -16.70
N PHE A 211 11.40 15.38 -16.45
CA PHE A 211 12.49 14.61 -15.89
C PHE A 211 13.33 14.07 -17.03
N VAL A 212 14.62 14.38 -17.04
CA VAL A 212 15.57 13.93 -18.05
C VAL A 212 16.49 12.90 -17.42
N SER A 213 16.60 11.73 -18.03
CA SER A 213 17.59 10.71 -17.68
C SER A 213 18.32 10.23 -18.92
N LEU A 214 19.34 9.38 -18.74
CA LEU A 214 20.06 8.75 -19.86
C LEU A 214 19.13 7.94 -20.78
N ALA A 215 18.01 7.45 -20.26
CA ALA A 215 17.06 6.63 -21.00
C ALA A 215 15.96 7.43 -21.72
N GLY A 216 15.86 8.76 -21.51
CA GLY A 216 14.84 9.58 -22.17
C GLY A 216 14.39 10.81 -21.40
N ARG A 217 13.25 11.38 -21.83
CA ARG A 217 12.58 12.51 -21.18
C ARG A 217 11.15 12.11 -20.85
N TRP A 218 10.72 12.40 -19.63
CA TRP A 218 9.37 12.13 -19.15
C TRP A 218 8.72 13.41 -18.65
N PRO A 219 7.48 13.73 -19.06
CA PRO A 219 6.75 14.84 -18.49
C PRO A 219 6.44 14.55 -17.02
N VAL A 220 6.68 15.54 -16.16
CA VAL A 220 6.38 15.45 -14.72
C VAL A 220 5.46 16.58 -14.30
N LYS A 221 4.65 16.33 -13.27
CA LYS A 221 3.79 17.33 -12.67
C LYS A 221 4.24 17.59 -11.24
N LEU A 222 4.36 18.87 -10.87
CA LEU A 222 4.64 19.26 -9.49
C LEU A 222 3.51 18.73 -8.59
N LYS A 223 3.86 17.77 -7.72
CA LYS A 223 2.91 17.19 -6.75
C LYS A 223 2.94 17.93 -5.43
N ARG A 224 4.14 18.20 -4.91
CA ARG A 224 4.38 18.88 -3.64
C ARG A 224 5.72 19.59 -3.66
N LEU A 225 5.76 20.79 -3.09
CA LEU A 225 6.99 21.50 -2.78
C LEU A 225 7.23 21.38 -1.27
N SER A 226 8.35 20.81 -0.86
CA SER A 226 8.68 20.67 0.57
C SER A 226 9.33 21.97 1.06
N PRO A 227 8.89 22.54 2.20
CA PRO A 227 9.48 23.77 2.74
C PRO A 227 10.82 23.54 3.46
N ALA A 228 11.40 22.32 3.41
CA ALA A 228 12.58 21.91 4.17
C ALA A 228 13.92 22.59 3.76
N VAL A 229 13.85 23.67 2.98
CA VAL A 229 14.97 24.59 2.74
C VAL A 229 14.49 25.97 3.18
N ALA A 230 14.62 26.22 4.48
CA ALA A 230 14.59 27.53 5.10
C ALA A 230 15.90 27.72 5.88
#